data_AF-A0A0S8ARQ6-F1
#
_entry.id   AF-A0A0S8ARQ6-F1
#
_cell.length_a   1.000
_cell.length_b   1.000
_cell.length_c   1.000
_cell.angle_alpha   90.00
_cell.angle_beta   90.00
_cell.angle_gamma   90.00
#
_symmetry.space_group_name_H-M   'P 1'
#
loop_
_entity.id
_entity.type
_entity.pdbx_description
1 polymer ?
#
loop_
_entity_poly.entity_id
_entity_poly.type
_entity_poly.pdbx_seq_one_letter_code
_entity_poly.pdbx_strand_id
1 'polypeptide(L)'
;MAESFSSSKISPQQLLVVGFFITILAGTGLLILPYATTQGITLVDALFTSTSAVCVTGLIVKSTPADFTMFGKTVILVLIQIGGLGYMSMATWIALFAGQKIGIAQRILIKESLNVASLEGIVRFMKGMLIFVLIAESIGTMILYAKFFNEYHLELPFWQALFHSVSAFNNAGFSLFDNSL
;
A
#
# COMPACT_ATOMS: atom_id res chain seq x y z
N MET A 1 12.23 -33.33 -29.95
CA MET A 1 13.10 -32.25 -29.46
C MET A 1 12.27 -31.43 -28.48
N ALA A 2 12.24 -31.85 -27.22
CA ALA A 2 11.47 -31.21 -26.16
C ALA A 2 12.45 -30.37 -25.34
N GLU A 3 12.53 -29.07 -25.64
CA GLU A 3 13.37 -28.15 -24.89
C GLU A 3 12.72 -27.80 -23.55
N SER A 4 13.24 -28.47 -22.52
CA SER A 4 13.62 -27.92 -21.21
C SER A 4 13.18 -26.47 -20.92
N PHE A 5 12.02 -26.29 -20.28
CA PHE A 5 11.81 -25.16 -19.38
C PHE A 5 12.37 -25.53 -18.00
N SER A 6 13.57 -25.01 -17.72
CA SER A 6 14.28 -25.11 -16.45
C SER A 6 13.36 -24.73 -15.28
N SER A 7 13.14 -25.68 -14.37
CA SER A 7 12.35 -25.51 -13.15
C SER A 7 13.22 -24.92 -12.04
N SER A 8 13.30 -23.60 -11.95
CA SER A 8 13.61 -22.96 -10.67
C SER A 8 12.34 -22.95 -9.83
N LYS A 9 12.18 -23.92 -8.93
CA LYS A 9 11.06 -24.00 -7.98
C LYS A 9 11.19 -22.89 -6.93
N ILE A 10 10.81 -21.66 -7.28
CA ILE A 10 10.68 -20.57 -6.31
C ILE A 10 9.54 -20.92 -5.37
N SER A 11 9.79 -20.90 -4.05
CA SER A 11 8.74 -21.21 -3.07
C SER A 11 7.73 -20.06 -2.97
N PRO A 12 6.49 -20.34 -2.52
CA PRO A 12 5.50 -19.29 -2.25
C PRO A 12 6.05 -18.14 -1.41
N GLN A 13 6.79 -18.46 -0.36
CA GLN A 13 7.38 -17.49 0.56
C GLN A 13 8.49 -16.65 -0.09
N GLN A 14 9.32 -17.26 -0.95
CA GLN A 14 10.32 -16.53 -1.71
C GLN A 14 9.68 -15.53 -2.68
N LEU A 15 8.57 -15.93 -3.32
CA LEU A 15 7.82 -15.03 -4.18
C LEU A 15 7.22 -13.86 -3.38
N LEU A 16 6.77 -14.12 -2.14
CA LEU A 16 6.33 -13.07 -1.22
C LEU A 16 7.42 -12.01 -0.96
N VAL A 17 8.61 -12.48 -0.56
CA VAL A 17 9.74 -11.60 -0.26
C VAL A 17 10.15 -10.79 -1.49
N VAL A 18 10.23 -11.43 -2.66
CA VAL A 18 10.60 -10.75 -3.91
C VAL A 18 9.55 -9.71 -4.30
N GLY A 19 8.26 -10.01 -4.16
CA GLY A 19 7.18 -9.07 -4.46
C GLY A 19 7.19 -7.82 -3.58
N PHE A 20 7.41 -8.00 -2.27
CA PHE A 20 7.60 -6.88 -1.35
C PHE A 20 8.84 -6.05 -1.71
N PHE A 21 9.97 -6.71 -1.99
CA PHE A 21 11.20 -6.02 -2.36
C PHE A 21 11.06 -5.19 -3.64
N ILE A 22 10.43 -5.75 -4.68
CA ILE A 22 10.14 -5.01 -5.92
C ILE A 22 9.22 -3.81 -5.65
N THR A 23 8.19 -3.98 -4.81
CA THR A 23 7.28 -2.88 -4.45
C THR A 23 8.04 -1.74 -3.76
N ILE A 24 8.95 -2.06 -2.83
CA ILE A 24 9.81 -1.09 -2.16
C ILE A 24 10.72 -0.37 -3.16
N LEU A 25 11.37 -1.10 -4.07
CA LEU A 25 12.23 -0.50 -5.08
C LEU A 25 11.46 0.40 -6.05
N ALA A 26 10.27 -0.02 -6.46
CA ALA A 26 9.39 0.79 -7.31
C ALA A 26 8.96 2.08 -6.59
N GLY A 27 8.54 1.98 -5.32
CA GLY A 27 8.22 3.14 -4.50
C GLY A 27 9.41 4.09 -4.32
N THR A 28 10.61 3.55 -4.08
CA THR A 28 11.86 4.31 -4.01
C THR A 28 12.12 5.08 -5.31
N GLY A 29 11.98 4.41 -6.46
CA GLY A 29 12.15 5.04 -7.77
C GLY A 29 11.12 6.13 -8.05
N LEU A 30 9.89 5.99 -7.56
CA LEU A 30 8.87 7.04 -7.68
C LEU A 30 9.16 8.23 -6.74
N LEU A 31 9.62 7.97 -5.51
CA LEU A 31 9.90 9.02 -4.53
C LEU A 31 11.17 9.82 -4.81
N ILE A 32 12.14 9.25 -5.55
CA ILE A 32 13.37 9.97 -5.93
C ILE A 32 13.16 10.96 -7.09
N LEU A 33 12.01 10.87 -7.78
CA LEU A 33 11.67 11.81 -8.85
C LEU A 33 11.64 13.24 -8.31
N PRO A 34 12.11 14.24 -9.09
CA PRO A 34 12.14 15.64 -8.64
C PRO A 34 10.75 16.21 -8.34
N TYR A 35 9.70 15.59 -8.89
CA TYR A 35 8.31 15.99 -8.65
C TYR A 35 7.73 15.44 -7.34
N ALA A 36 8.39 14.51 -6.67
CA ALA A 36 7.89 13.88 -5.45
C ALA A 36 8.26 14.64 -4.18
N THR A 37 9.31 15.45 -4.21
CA THR A 37 9.79 16.21 -3.06
C THR A 37 10.10 17.66 -3.43
N THR A 38 9.97 18.57 -2.48
CA THR A 38 10.15 20.01 -2.70
C THR A 38 11.62 20.42 -2.80
N GLN A 39 12.51 19.76 -2.05
CA GLN A 39 13.96 20.04 -2.02
C GLN A 39 14.83 18.85 -2.47
N GLY A 40 14.22 17.85 -3.11
CA GLY A 40 14.91 16.60 -3.42
C GLY A 40 15.04 15.68 -2.20
N ILE A 41 15.44 14.44 -2.45
CA ILE A 41 15.60 13.39 -1.44
C ILE A 41 16.80 12.52 -1.79
N THR A 42 17.53 12.06 -0.77
CA THR A 42 18.63 11.11 -1.01
C THR A 42 18.06 9.74 -1.34
N LEU A 43 18.85 8.90 -2.04
CA LEU A 43 18.43 7.53 -2.35
C LEU A 43 18.12 6.72 -1.08
N VAL A 44 18.92 6.93 -0.02
CA VAL A 44 18.75 6.23 1.26
C VAL A 44 17.46 6.66 1.94
N ASP A 45 17.16 7.95 1.97
CA ASP A 45 15.92 8.46 2.57
C ASP A 45 14.68 8.01 1.80
N ALA A 46 14.74 8.03 0.46
CA ALA A 46 13.65 7.54 -0.39
C ALA A 46 13.39 6.05 -0.18
N LEU A 47 14.46 5.24 -0.08
CA LEU A 47 14.36 3.81 0.22
C LEU A 47 13.77 3.57 1.60
N PHE A 48 14.20 4.33 2.60
CA PHE A 48 13.69 4.26 3.96
C PHE A 48 12.20 4.60 4.00
N THR A 49 11.81 5.75 3.43
CA THR A 49 10.39 6.18 3.38
C THR A 49 9.53 5.14 2.64
N SER A 50 10.00 4.63 1.50
CA SER A 50 9.27 3.59 0.77
C SER A 50 9.12 2.30 1.57
N THR A 51 10.17 1.88 2.28
CA THR A 51 10.12 0.68 3.14
C THR A 51 9.15 0.88 4.30
N SER A 52 9.24 2.02 4.98
CA SER A 52 8.37 2.38 6.10
C SER A 52 6.89 2.45 5.68
N ALA A 53 6.60 2.98 4.49
CA ALA A 53 5.24 3.04 3.95
C ALA A 53 4.69 1.64 3.58
N VAL A 54 5.46 0.83 2.84
CA VAL A 54 5.03 -0.53 2.44
C VAL A 54 4.93 -1.49 3.63
N CYS A 55 5.82 -1.37 4.61
CA CYS A 55 5.77 -2.15 5.85
C CYS A 55 4.85 -1.52 6.89
N VAL A 56 4.22 -0.38 6.57
CA VAL A 56 3.18 0.22 7.40
C VAL A 56 3.70 0.56 8.80
N THR A 57 4.96 1.00 8.89
CA THR A 57 5.69 1.20 10.15
C THR A 57 5.60 2.63 10.69
N GLY A 58 5.50 3.62 9.80
CA GLY A 58 5.28 5.02 10.18
C GLY A 58 6.52 5.81 10.60
N LEU A 59 7.71 5.22 10.48
CA LEU A 59 8.96 5.94 10.73
C LEU A 59 9.27 6.87 9.55
N ILE A 60 9.62 8.12 9.86
CA ILE A 60 9.94 9.15 8.88
C ILE A 60 11.37 9.67 9.09
N VAL A 61 12.08 9.90 7.99
CA VAL A 61 13.39 10.60 7.97
C VAL A 61 13.28 12.00 7.39
N LYS A 62 12.15 12.30 6.75
CA LYS A 62 11.73 13.59 6.21
C LYS A 62 10.29 13.85 6.59
N SER A 63 9.93 15.11 6.80
CA SER A 63 8.56 15.50 7.15
C SER A 63 7.61 15.21 5.99
N THR A 64 6.69 14.25 6.18
CA THR A 64 5.63 13.93 5.20
C THR A 64 4.82 15.16 4.77
N PRO A 65 4.36 16.06 5.68
CA PRO A 65 3.63 17.25 5.26
C PRO A 65 4.49 18.30 4.53
N ALA A 66 5.75 18.51 4.93
CA ALA A 66 6.56 19.62 4.43
C ALA A 66 7.47 19.26 3.24
N ASP A 67 8.07 18.07 3.25
CA ASP A 67 9.10 17.70 2.28
C ASP A 67 8.55 17.03 1.02
N PHE A 68 7.36 16.42 1.10
CA PHE A 68 6.74 15.72 -0.01
C PHE A 68 5.67 16.58 -0.69
N THR A 69 5.71 16.58 -2.02
CA THR A 69 4.67 17.20 -2.84
C THR A 69 3.37 16.39 -2.76
N MET A 70 2.30 16.90 -3.37
CA MET A 70 1.05 16.14 -3.52
C MET A 70 1.25 14.79 -4.22
N PHE A 71 2.15 14.75 -5.21
CA PHE A 71 2.54 13.52 -5.89
C PHE A 71 3.24 12.56 -4.92
N GLY A 72 4.25 13.02 -4.17
CA GLY A 72 4.95 12.21 -3.19
C GLY A 72 4.04 11.66 -2.09
N LYS A 73 3.12 12.49 -1.57
CA LYS A 73 2.10 12.09 -0.60
C LYS A 73 1.18 11.02 -1.17
N THR A 74 0.80 11.12 -2.44
CA THR A 74 -0.01 10.11 -3.13
C THR A 74 0.75 8.78 -3.30
N VAL A 75 2.04 8.84 -3.65
CA VAL A 75 2.90 7.64 -3.72
C VAL A 75 2.95 6.95 -2.36
N ILE A 76 3.21 7.70 -1.28
CA ILE A 76 3.23 7.17 0.09
C ILE A 76 1.89 6.51 0.44
N LEU A 77 0.76 7.18 0.15
CA LEU A 77 -0.56 6.65 0.42
C LEU A 77 -0.84 5.33 -0.30
N VAL A 78 -0.44 5.23 -1.58
CA VAL A 78 -0.58 4.00 -2.37
C VAL A 78 0.30 2.88 -1.81
N LEU A 79 1.54 3.19 -1.40
CA LEU A 79 2.43 2.21 -0.78
C LEU A 79 1.87 1.68 0.54
N ILE A 80 1.27 2.55 1.37
CA ILE A 80 0.57 2.18 2.59
C ILE A 80 -0.57 1.21 2.28
N GLN A 81 -1.41 1.52 1.27
CA GLN A 81 -2.53 0.65 0.89
C GLN A 81 -2.05 -0.74 0.42
N ILE A 82 -1.02 -0.77 -0.42
CA ILE A 82 -0.44 -2.02 -0.92
C ILE A 82 0.14 -2.84 0.24
N GLY A 83 0.80 -2.17 1.19
CA GLY A 83 1.35 -2.77 2.40
C GLY A 83 0.28 -3.36 3.31
N GLY A 84 -0.72 -2.57 3.68
CA GLY A 84 -1.75 -2.94 4.66
C GLY A 84 -2.71 -4.03 4.16
N LEU A 85 -3.01 -4.05 2.86
CA LEU A 85 -3.74 -5.16 2.24
C LEU A 85 -2.85 -6.38 1.97
N GLY A 86 -1.54 -6.20 1.94
CA GLY A 86 -0.55 -7.14 1.44
C GLY A 86 -0.44 -7.12 -0.09
N TYR A 87 0.79 -7.17 -0.62
CA TYR A 87 1.02 -7.04 -2.07
C TYR A 87 0.31 -8.14 -2.88
N MET A 88 0.20 -9.36 -2.33
CA MET A 88 -0.50 -10.48 -2.98
C MET A 88 -1.98 -10.21 -3.14
N SER A 89 -2.58 -9.52 -2.17
CA SER A 89 -3.96 -9.06 -2.29
C SER A 89 -4.08 -8.13 -3.47
N MET A 90 -3.22 -7.11 -3.55
CA MET A 90 -3.25 -6.15 -4.66
C MET A 90 -3.04 -6.81 -6.04
N ALA A 91 -2.08 -7.73 -6.17
CA ALA A 91 -1.88 -8.47 -7.41
C ALA A 91 -3.11 -9.31 -7.80
N THR A 92 -3.77 -9.92 -6.81
CA THR A 92 -5.00 -10.69 -7.00
C THR A 92 -6.15 -9.81 -7.44
N TRP A 93 -6.27 -8.59 -6.90
CA TRP A 93 -7.29 -7.62 -7.31
C TRP A 93 -7.12 -7.18 -8.75
N ILE A 94 -5.88 -6.86 -9.14
CA ILE A 94 -5.57 -6.47 -10.51
C ILE A 94 -5.96 -7.60 -11.48
N ALA A 95 -5.61 -8.85 -11.15
CA ALA A 95 -6.00 -10.01 -11.95
C ALA A 95 -7.53 -10.20 -12.02
N LEU A 96 -8.24 -10.02 -10.90
CA LEU A 96 -9.71 -10.10 -10.85
C LEU A 96 -10.40 -9.02 -11.69
N PHE A 97 -9.93 -7.77 -11.60
CA PHE A 97 -10.48 -6.66 -12.37
C PHE A 97 -10.15 -6.79 -13.87
N ALA A 98 -9.00 -7.38 -14.21
CA ALA A 98 -8.63 -7.72 -15.58
C ALA A 98 -9.39 -8.94 -16.15
N GLY A 99 -10.34 -9.52 -15.40
CA GLY A 99 -11.11 -10.69 -15.82
C GLY A 99 -10.30 -12.00 -15.87
N GLN A 100 -9.10 -12.01 -15.30
CA GLN A 100 -8.25 -13.21 -15.29
C GLN A 100 -8.76 -14.22 -14.26
N LYS A 101 -8.70 -15.51 -14.63
CA LYS A 101 -9.04 -16.60 -13.73
C LYS A 101 -7.90 -16.82 -12.74
N ILE A 102 -8.21 -16.83 -11.44
CA ILE A 102 -7.24 -17.15 -10.39
C ILE A 102 -7.04 -18.67 -10.32
N GLY A 103 -5.86 -19.12 -10.73
CA GLY A 103 -5.41 -20.51 -10.67
C GLY A 103 -4.99 -20.96 -9.26
N ILE A 104 -4.68 -22.24 -9.12
CA ILE A 104 -4.37 -22.87 -7.82
C ILE A 104 -3.08 -22.28 -7.20
N ALA A 105 -2.05 -22.03 -8.00
CA ALA A 105 -0.79 -21.45 -7.51
C ALA A 105 -1.00 -20.07 -6.84
N GLN A 106 -1.82 -19.21 -7.45
CA GLN A 106 -2.17 -17.90 -6.88
C GLN A 106 -2.98 -18.05 -5.59
N ARG A 107 -3.92 -19.00 -5.54
CA ARG A 107 -4.67 -19.30 -4.30
C ARG A 107 -3.78 -19.78 -3.17
N ILE A 108 -2.76 -20.60 -3.46
CA ILE A 108 -1.77 -21.03 -2.47
C ILE A 108 -0.99 -19.83 -1.93
N LEU A 109 -0.55 -18.93 -2.80
CA LEU A 109 0.16 -17.71 -2.38
C LEU A 109 -0.69 -16.82 -1.48
N ILE A 110 -1.98 -16.61 -1.83
CA ILE A 110 -2.92 -15.83 -1.00
C ILE A 110 -3.14 -16.50 0.35
N LYS A 111 -3.24 -17.84 0.37
CA LYS A 111 -3.39 -18.61 1.61
C LYS A 111 -2.20 -18.38 2.53
N GLU A 112 -0.99 -18.48 2.01
CA GLU A 112 0.25 -18.25 2.75
C GLU A 112 0.36 -16.79 3.22
N SER A 113 0.02 -15.81 2.37
CA SER A 113 0.14 -14.38 2.72
C SER A 113 -0.85 -13.94 3.80
N LEU A 114 -2.08 -14.47 3.78
CA LEU A 114 -3.12 -14.16 4.77
C LEU A 114 -3.12 -15.13 5.95
N ASN A 115 -2.23 -16.14 5.93
CA ASN A 115 -2.15 -17.20 6.92
C ASN A 115 -3.52 -17.89 7.19
N VAL A 116 -4.24 -18.24 6.12
CA VAL A 116 -5.56 -18.89 6.20
C VAL A 116 -5.42 -20.41 6.09
N ALA A 117 -6.28 -21.19 6.74
CA ALA A 117 -6.16 -22.65 6.76
C ALA A 117 -6.58 -23.34 5.44
N SER A 118 -7.59 -22.80 4.73
CA SER A 118 -8.18 -23.43 3.54
C SER A 118 -8.06 -22.58 2.27
N LEU A 119 -8.03 -23.26 1.12
CA LEU A 119 -8.08 -22.63 -0.21
C LEU A 119 -9.53 -22.36 -0.67
N GLU A 120 -10.50 -22.98 0.00
CA GLU A 120 -11.91 -22.91 -0.37
C GLU A 120 -12.46 -21.52 -0.09
N GLY A 121 -13.11 -20.93 -1.09
CA GLY A 121 -13.69 -19.59 -0.96
C GLY A 121 -12.67 -18.46 -0.80
N ILE A 122 -11.36 -18.70 -0.91
CA ILE A 122 -10.33 -17.68 -0.66
C ILE A 122 -10.50 -16.43 -1.56
N VAL A 123 -10.91 -16.62 -2.81
CA VAL A 123 -11.19 -15.51 -3.74
C VAL A 123 -12.41 -14.70 -3.28
N ARG A 124 -13.44 -15.34 -2.72
CA ARG A 124 -14.62 -14.65 -2.18
C ARG A 124 -14.27 -13.90 -0.90
N PHE A 125 -13.45 -14.50 -0.04
CA PHE A 125 -12.92 -13.86 1.16
C PHE A 125 -12.12 -12.60 0.81
N MET A 126 -11.23 -12.71 -0.18
CA MET A 126 -10.53 -11.55 -0.74
C MET A 126 -11.52 -10.49 -1.19
N LYS A 127 -12.45 -10.84 -2.11
CA LYS A 127 -13.53 -9.95 -2.57
C LYS A 127 -14.22 -9.18 -1.43
N GLY A 128 -14.60 -9.88 -0.36
CA GLY A 128 -15.19 -9.27 0.82
C GLY A 128 -14.23 -8.34 1.58
N MET A 129 -12.97 -8.71 1.71
CA MET A 129 -11.97 -7.93 2.44
C MET A 129 -11.71 -6.56 1.82
N LEU A 130 -11.48 -6.45 0.51
CA LEU A 130 -11.29 -5.12 -0.12
C LEU A 130 -12.54 -4.27 -0.02
N ILE A 131 -13.73 -4.86 -0.24
CA ILE A 131 -14.98 -4.11 -0.10
C ILE A 131 -15.11 -3.58 1.33
N PHE A 132 -14.79 -4.41 2.33
CA PHE A 132 -14.77 -3.99 3.72
C PHE A 132 -13.77 -2.87 3.98
N VAL A 133 -12.51 -3.00 3.51
CA VAL A 133 -11.48 -1.97 3.66
C VAL A 133 -11.92 -0.66 3.03
N LEU A 134 -12.36 -0.67 1.77
CA LEU A 134 -12.80 0.53 1.06
C LEU A 134 -14.00 1.20 1.75
N ILE A 135 -14.96 0.42 2.27
CA ILE A 135 -16.10 0.95 3.03
C ILE A 135 -15.61 1.58 4.33
N ALA A 136 -14.76 0.89 5.10
CA ALA A 136 -14.24 1.39 6.36
C ALA A 136 -13.41 2.67 6.18
N GLU A 137 -12.50 2.69 5.20
CA GLU A 137 -11.70 3.86 4.84
C GLU A 137 -12.57 5.02 4.33
N SER A 138 -13.64 4.73 3.57
CA SER A 138 -14.59 5.75 3.12
C SER A 138 -15.38 6.36 4.27
N ILE A 139 -15.89 5.54 5.19
CA ILE A 139 -16.60 6.01 6.39
C ILE A 139 -15.66 6.85 7.26
N GLY A 140 -14.44 6.37 7.50
CA GLY A 140 -13.42 7.13 8.24
C GLY A 140 -13.09 8.46 7.58
N THR A 141 -12.98 8.47 6.25
CA THR A 141 -12.75 9.70 5.46
C THR A 141 -13.90 10.67 5.61
N MET A 142 -15.16 10.22 5.52
CA MET A 142 -16.33 11.10 5.67
C MET A 142 -16.39 11.73 7.07
N ILE A 143 -16.12 10.94 8.12
CA ILE A 143 -16.10 11.42 9.50
C ILE A 143 -15.00 12.46 9.71
N LEU A 144 -13.77 12.14 9.26
CA LEU A 144 -12.63 13.07 9.38
C LEU A 144 -12.83 14.33 8.53
N TYR A 145 -13.41 14.20 7.34
CA TYR A 145 -13.70 15.32 6.45
C TYR A 145 -14.68 16.30 7.09
N ALA A 146 -15.77 15.80 7.67
CA ALA A 146 -16.75 16.64 8.38
C ALA A 146 -16.09 17.42 9.53
N LYS A 147 -15.14 16.81 10.25
CA LYS A 147 -14.38 17.49 11.30
C LYS A 147 -13.41 18.54 10.74
N PHE A 148 -12.57 18.15 9.78
CA PHE A 148 -11.55 19.02 9.20
C PHE A 148 -12.11 20.22 8.44
N PHE A 149 -13.24 20.04 7.77
CA PHE A 149 -13.94 21.11 7.07
C PHE A 149 -14.50 22.15 8.04
N ASN A 150 -15.10 21.73 9.15
CA ASN A 150 -15.76 22.64 10.09
C ASN A 150 -14.78 23.30 11.08
N GLU A 151 -13.78 22.56 11.57
CA GLU A 151 -12.92 23.04 12.68
C GLU A 151 -11.59 23.63 12.19
N TYR A 152 -10.96 23.06 11.17
CA TYR A 152 -9.53 23.34 10.88
C TYR A 152 -9.29 24.21 9.64
N HIS A 153 -10.32 24.50 8.82
CA HIS A 153 -10.24 25.38 7.65
C HIS A 153 -9.04 25.07 6.74
N LEU A 154 -8.71 23.77 6.62
CA LEU A 154 -7.54 23.30 5.86
C LEU A 154 -7.76 23.56 4.35
N GLU A 155 -6.68 23.82 3.61
CA GLU A 155 -6.77 24.08 2.17
C GLU A 155 -7.32 22.88 1.38
N LEU A 156 -7.00 21.66 1.82
CA LEU A 156 -7.43 20.40 1.18
C LEU A 156 -8.00 19.42 2.22
N PRO A 157 -9.17 19.70 2.81
CA PRO A 157 -9.70 18.95 3.96
C PRO A 157 -10.08 17.52 3.58
N PHE A 158 -10.54 17.30 2.34
CA PHE A 158 -10.84 15.96 1.84
C PHE A 158 -9.57 15.10 1.71
N TRP A 159 -8.50 15.67 1.16
CA TRP A 159 -7.23 14.95 1.01
C TRP A 159 -6.63 14.58 2.37
N GLN A 160 -6.66 15.52 3.31
CA GLN A 160 -6.23 15.29 4.69
C GLN A 160 -7.03 14.15 5.33
N ALA A 161 -8.35 14.16 5.20
CA ALA A 161 -9.22 13.13 5.74
C ALA A 161 -8.96 11.75 5.12
N LEU A 162 -8.82 11.70 3.79
CA LEU A 162 -8.55 10.45 3.06
C LEU A 162 -7.21 9.85 3.48
N PHE A 163 -6.15 10.67 3.49
CA PHE A 163 -4.82 10.21 3.85
C PHE A 163 -4.78 9.64 5.27
N HIS A 164 -5.34 10.36 6.24
CA HIS A 164 -5.36 9.91 7.62
C HIS A 164 -6.28 8.71 7.83
N SER A 165 -7.39 8.59 7.11
CA SER A 165 -8.28 7.42 7.20
C SER A 165 -7.57 6.14 6.73
N VAL A 166 -6.93 6.18 5.54
CA VAL A 166 -6.17 5.06 5.00
C VAL A 166 -4.96 4.72 5.88
N SER A 167 -4.21 5.74 6.32
CA SER A 167 -3.07 5.56 7.23
C SER A 167 -3.51 4.91 8.55
N ALA A 168 -4.59 5.39 9.16
CA ALA A 168 -5.12 4.86 10.41
C ALA A 168 -5.66 3.43 10.24
N PHE A 169 -6.45 3.15 9.20
CA PHE A 169 -7.01 1.82 8.96
C PHE A 169 -5.92 0.76 8.75
N ASN A 170 -4.88 1.11 8.00
CA ASN A 170 -3.75 0.21 7.76
C ASN A 170 -2.76 0.16 8.95
N ASN A 171 -2.89 1.05 9.95
CA ASN A 171 -1.96 1.24 11.07
C ASN A 171 -0.58 1.77 10.65
N ALA A 172 -0.55 2.63 9.63
CA ALA A 172 0.68 3.08 8.99
C ALA A 172 1.47 4.12 9.77
N GLY A 173 0.83 4.87 10.67
CA GLY A 173 1.50 5.91 11.47
C GLY A 173 1.95 7.15 10.69
N PHE A 174 1.75 7.22 9.37
CA PHE A 174 2.02 8.43 8.58
C PHE A 174 0.93 9.48 8.81
N SER A 175 1.34 10.74 8.96
CA SER A 175 0.44 11.89 9.13
C SER A 175 0.80 13.02 8.17
N LEU A 176 -0.20 13.83 7.80
CA LEU A 176 -0.03 15.11 7.11
C LEU A 176 -0.07 16.30 8.08
N PHE A 177 0.01 16.05 9.39
CA PHE A 177 0.21 17.06 10.41
C PHE A 177 1.65 17.00 10.95
N ASP A 178 2.21 18.16 11.32
CA ASP A 178 3.61 18.26 11.76
C ASP A 178 3.90 17.54 13.08
N ASN A 179 2.90 17.38 13.96
CA ASN A 179 3.08 16.79 15.29
C ASN A 179 2.77 15.29 15.38
N SER A 180 2.54 14.61 14.24
CA SER A 180 1.80 13.33 14.24
C SER A 180 0.41 13.52 14.88
N LEU A 181 -0.49 12.54 14.73
CA LEU A 181 -1.82 12.57 15.37
C LEU A 181 -1.73 12.72 16.89
#